data_AF-A0A1E4T0T9-F1
#
_entry.id   AF-A0A1E4T0T9-F1
#
_cell.length_a   1.000
_cell.length_b   1.000
_cell.length_c   1.000
_cell.angle_alpha   90.00
_cell.angle_beta   90.00
_cell.angle_gamma   90.00
#
_symmetry.space_group_name_H-M   'P 1'
#
loop_
_entity.id
_entity.type
_entity.pdbx_description
1 polymer ?
#
loop_
_entity_poly.entity_id
_entity_poly.type
_entity_poly.pdbx_seq_one_letter_code
_entity_poly.pdbx_strand_id
1 'polypeptide(L)'
;MESINKHQNELNLKKVNNKKKLLIEDKLNQVINEYISSNNCYRYHIRDYINYNDIKSESDNDNVLIALTIEFENLPNNKIQQISLNIIDKHGNIMRRKNNLFESKIHMIIDLPYQKQDFLTEYFDICFENIKIDQSWKTIPLRVDAYMNIQFGIPEIVKQYKLQTQGLYNSKSELIKLESVIDSISIGYINSIEVEKNFRNLNEDTLFTGTILYFSCILVILITSVSQLIWLHNYLKSNGLL
;
A
#
# COMPACT_ATOMS: atom_id res chain seq x y z
N MET A 1 -28.25 8.81 -16.56
CA MET A 1 -27.84 7.40 -16.71
C MET A 1 -29.01 6.41 -16.87
N GLU A 2 -30.06 6.49 -16.05
CA GLU A 2 -31.24 5.61 -16.20
C GLU A 2 -31.89 5.70 -17.60
N SER A 3 -31.88 6.89 -18.20
CA SER A 3 -32.33 7.12 -19.58
C SER A 3 -31.50 6.35 -20.62
N ILE A 4 -30.17 6.31 -20.50
CA ILE A 4 -29.27 5.60 -21.42
C ILE A 4 -29.52 4.09 -21.35
N ASN A 5 -29.54 3.54 -20.13
CA ASN A 5 -29.79 2.10 -19.91
C ASN A 5 -31.16 1.67 -20.45
N LYS A 6 -32.19 2.53 -20.32
CA LYS A 6 -33.52 2.26 -20.87
C LYS A 6 -33.50 2.14 -22.40
N HIS A 7 -32.84 3.08 -23.09
CA HIS A 7 -32.78 3.07 -24.55
C HIS A 7 -31.89 1.92 -25.09
N GLN A 8 -30.81 1.56 -24.39
CA GLN A 8 -30.00 0.36 -24.73
C GLN A 8 -30.80 -0.93 -24.59
N ASN A 9 -31.58 -1.07 -23.52
CA ASN A 9 -32.44 -2.23 -23.33
C ASN A 9 -33.53 -2.33 -24.42
N GLU A 10 -34.07 -1.20 -24.88
CA GLU A 10 -35.03 -1.17 -25.99
C GLU A 10 -34.40 -1.59 -27.33
N LEU A 11 -33.13 -1.25 -27.59
CA LEU A 11 -32.38 -1.69 -28.78
C LEU A 11 -32.07 -3.19 -28.78
N ASN A 12 -31.84 -3.77 -27.60
CA ASN A 12 -31.53 -5.19 -27.44
C ASN A 12 -32.75 -6.11 -27.58
N LEU A 13 -33.97 -5.57 -27.69
CA LEU A 13 -35.18 -6.36 -27.91
C LEU A 13 -35.20 -6.90 -29.35
N LYS A 14 -35.26 -8.23 -29.49
CA LYS A 14 -35.23 -8.97 -30.78
C LYS A 14 -36.27 -8.58 -31.85
N LYS A 15 -37.25 -7.72 -31.54
CA LYS A 15 -38.34 -7.32 -32.46
C LYS A 15 -38.49 -5.80 -32.55
N VAL A 16 -37.43 -5.09 -32.96
CA VAL A 16 -37.52 -3.67 -33.30
C VAL A 16 -37.41 -3.52 -34.82
N ASN A 17 -38.40 -2.87 -35.43
CA ASN A 17 -38.40 -2.57 -36.86
C ASN A 17 -37.28 -1.57 -37.21
N ASN A 18 -36.61 -1.68 -38.37
CA ASN A 18 -35.42 -0.89 -38.72
C ASN A 18 -35.62 0.63 -38.55
N LYS A 19 -36.80 1.17 -38.92
CA LYS A 19 -37.12 2.60 -38.75
C LYS A 19 -37.20 3.02 -37.28
N LYS A 20 -37.68 2.13 -36.40
CA LYS A 20 -37.76 2.38 -34.96
C LYS A 20 -36.38 2.23 -34.31
N LYS A 21 -35.54 1.33 -34.82
CA LYS A 21 -34.14 1.14 -34.38
C LYS A 21 -33.32 2.42 -34.59
N LEU A 22 -33.35 2.97 -35.81
CA LEU A 22 -32.67 4.23 -36.14
C LEU A 22 -33.10 5.38 -35.23
N LEU A 23 -34.42 5.49 -34.97
CA LEU A 23 -34.96 6.55 -34.11
C LEU A 23 -34.52 6.39 -32.64
N ILE A 24 -34.34 5.16 -32.17
CA ILE A 24 -33.80 4.90 -30.83
C ILE A 24 -32.30 5.18 -30.77
N GLU A 25 -31.53 4.82 -31.81
CA GLU A 25 -30.10 5.14 -31.93
C GLU A 25 -29.87 6.66 -31.93
N ASP A 26 -30.65 7.43 -32.68
CA ASP A 26 -30.57 8.89 -32.69
C ASP A 26 -30.86 9.50 -31.30
N LYS A 27 -31.90 8.99 -30.61
CA LYS A 27 -32.22 9.41 -29.24
C LYS A 27 -31.12 9.03 -28.26
N LEU A 28 -30.54 7.84 -28.41
CA LEU A 28 -29.44 7.38 -27.56
C LEU A 28 -28.23 8.30 -27.75
N ASN A 29 -27.84 8.59 -28.99
CA ASN A 29 -26.74 9.50 -29.30
C ASN A 29 -26.99 10.91 -28.73
N GLN A 30 -28.22 11.41 -28.83
CA GLN A 30 -28.59 12.69 -28.23
C GLN A 30 -28.41 12.67 -26.70
N VAL A 31 -28.94 11.64 -26.01
CA VAL A 31 -28.84 11.53 -24.54
C VAL A 31 -27.39 11.33 -24.08
N ILE A 32 -26.58 10.59 -24.83
CA ILE A 32 -25.15 10.43 -24.56
C ILE A 32 -24.44 11.78 -24.69
N ASN A 33 -24.71 12.53 -25.76
CA ASN A 33 -24.11 13.86 -25.96
C ASN A 33 -24.55 14.87 -24.90
N GLU A 34 -25.82 14.85 -24.47
CA GLU A 34 -26.31 15.65 -23.35
C GLU A 34 -25.60 15.26 -22.04
N TYR A 35 -25.41 13.97 -21.79
CA TYR A 35 -24.68 13.49 -20.62
C TYR A 35 -23.20 13.91 -20.65
N ILE A 36 -22.53 13.79 -21.80
CA ILE A 36 -21.13 14.17 -21.98
C ILE A 36 -20.95 15.68 -21.80
N SER A 37 -21.83 16.49 -22.39
CA SER A 37 -21.77 17.95 -22.29
C SER A 37 -22.13 18.48 -20.90
N SER A 38 -22.94 17.75 -20.14
CA SER A 38 -23.35 18.15 -18.79
C SER A 38 -22.35 17.74 -17.70
N ASN A 39 -21.40 16.86 -18.00
CA ASN A 39 -20.41 16.35 -17.06
C ASN A 39 -18.98 16.67 -17.53
N ASN A 40 -18.01 16.55 -16.62
CA ASN A 40 -16.61 16.65 -17.00
C ASN A 40 -16.15 15.35 -17.64
N CYS A 41 -16.36 15.26 -18.96
CA CYS A 41 -16.00 14.11 -19.79
C CYS A 41 -14.85 14.43 -20.74
N TYR A 42 -13.90 13.50 -20.83
CA TYR A 42 -12.77 13.59 -21.75
C TYR A 42 -12.78 12.40 -22.72
N ARG A 43 -12.72 12.70 -24.01
CA ARG A 43 -12.71 11.71 -25.08
C ARG A 43 -11.29 11.33 -25.47
N TYR A 44 -11.02 10.04 -25.54
CA TYR A 44 -9.74 9.47 -25.95
C TYR A 44 -9.94 8.58 -27.18
N HIS A 45 -9.36 8.96 -28.31
CA HIS A 45 -9.38 8.16 -29.53
C HIS A 45 -8.23 7.15 -29.52
N ILE A 46 -8.51 5.88 -29.78
CA ILE A 46 -7.47 4.82 -29.70
C ILE A 46 -6.32 5.10 -30.67
N ARG A 47 -6.64 5.53 -31.89
CA ARG A 47 -5.68 5.79 -32.97
C ARG A 47 -4.59 6.81 -32.60
N ASP A 48 -4.87 7.70 -31.64
CA ASP A 48 -3.94 8.76 -31.25
C ASP A 48 -2.82 8.19 -30.35
N TYR A 49 -3.03 7.00 -29.78
CA TYR A 49 -2.14 6.37 -28.81
C TYR A 49 -1.57 5.02 -29.26
N ILE A 50 -2.26 4.32 -30.15
CA ILE A 50 -1.80 3.05 -30.70
C ILE A 50 -1.78 3.14 -32.22
N ASN A 51 -0.62 2.85 -32.81
CA ASN A 51 -0.50 2.70 -34.25
C ASN A 51 -1.12 1.37 -34.68
N TYR A 52 -2.08 1.41 -35.60
CA TYR A 52 -2.75 0.21 -36.12
C TYR A 52 -1.75 -0.82 -36.67
N ASN A 53 -0.64 -0.36 -37.26
CA ASN A 53 0.39 -1.23 -37.81
C ASN A 53 1.16 -2.05 -36.76
N ASP A 54 1.12 -1.62 -35.49
CA ASP A 54 1.78 -2.34 -34.38
C ASP A 54 0.90 -3.49 -33.85
N ILE A 55 -0.38 -3.52 -34.23
CA ILE A 55 -1.34 -4.55 -33.84
C ILE A 55 -1.21 -5.73 -34.82
N LYS A 56 -0.33 -6.68 -34.49
CA LYS A 56 -0.12 -7.94 -35.24
C LYS A 56 -1.22 -8.99 -34.97
N SER A 57 -2.47 -8.58 -34.97
CA SER A 57 -3.56 -9.53 -34.76
C SER A 57 -4.14 -9.98 -36.10
N GLU A 58 -4.35 -11.29 -36.25
CA GLU A 58 -5.07 -11.90 -37.39
C GLU A 58 -6.60 -11.92 -37.17
N SER A 59 -7.08 -11.60 -35.96
CA SER A 59 -8.49 -11.67 -35.58
C SER A 59 -9.27 -10.42 -35.98
N ASP A 60 -10.56 -10.55 -36.34
CA ASP A 60 -11.43 -9.41 -36.69
C ASP A 60 -11.98 -8.67 -35.46
N ASN A 61 -11.98 -9.32 -34.29
CA ASN A 61 -12.46 -8.79 -33.01
C ASN A 61 -11.34 -8.86 -31.99
N ASP A 62 -10.69 -7.72 -31.77
CA ASP A 62 -9.62 -7.61 -30.80
C ASP A 62 -10.00 -6.63 -29.70
N ASN A 63 -9.25 -6.69 -28.60
CA ASN A 63 -9.43 -5.75 -27.53
C ASN A 63 -8.14 -4.97 -27.27
N VAL A 64 -8.29 -3.70 -26.93
CA VAL A 64 -7.21 -2.88 -26.40
C VAL A 64 -7.34 -2.85 -24.89
N LEU A 65 -6.30 -3.35 -24.20
CA LEU A 65 -6.17 -3.17 -22.76
C LEU A 65 -5.69 -1.77 -22.44
N ILE A 66 -6.43 -1.09 -21.56
CA ILE A 66 -6.15 0.28 -21.11
C ILE A 66 -6.00 0.24 -19.61
N ALA A 67 -4.84 0.67 -19.10
CA ALA A 67 -4.60 0.83 -17.67
C ALA A 67 -4.71 2.31 -17.30
N LEU A 68 -5.55 2.61 -16.33
CA LEU A 68 -5.81 3.93 -15.82
C LEU A 68 -5.30 4.04 -14.39
N THR A 69 -4.52 5.08 -14.11
CA THR A 69 -4.15 5.48 -12.76
C THR A 69 -4.60 6.91 -12.51
N ILE A 70 -5.45 7.13 -11.52
CA ILE A 70 -5.91 8.46 -11.11
C ILE A 70 -5.42 8.73 -9.70
N GLU A 71 -4.87 9.92 -9.46
CA GLU A 71 -4.42 10.38 -8.16
C GLU A 71 -5.09 11.73 -7.84
N PHE A 72 -5.79 11.80 -6.71
CA PHE A 72 -6.50 12.99 -6.26
C PHE A 72 -5.61 13.79 -5.32
N GLU A 73 -5.44 15.09 -5.59
CA GLU A 73 -4.72 15.99 -4.67
C GLU A 73 -5.51 16.20 -3.38
N ASN A 74 -6.84 16.35 -3.53
CA ASN A 74 -7.75 16.61 -2.42
C ASN A 74 -8.91 15.61 -2.48
N LEU A 75 -9.20 14.98 -1.34
CA LEU A 75 -10.31 14.03 -1.24
C LEU A 75 -11.66 14.76 -1.13
N PRO A 76 -12.72 14.28 -1.81
CA PRO A 76 -14.05 14.87 -1.68
C PRO A 76 -14.60 14.71 -0.27
N ASN A 77 -15.27 15.75 0.24
CA ASN A 77 -16.00 15.65 1.50
C ASN A 77 -17.28 14.83 1.30
N ASN A 78 -17.28 13.61 1.81
CA ASN A 78 -18.35 12.62 1.65
C ASN A 78 -19.72 13.05 2.21
N LYS A 79 -19.76 14.07 3.08
CA LYS A 79 -21.02 14.63 3.59
C LYS A 79 -21.64 15.63 2.63
N ILE A 80 -20.83 16.27 1.78
CA ILE A 80 -21.25 17.37 0.90
C ILE A 80 -21.39 16.89 -0.54
N GLN A 81 -20.45 16.09 -1.02
CA GLN A 81 -20.38 15.67 -2.41
C GLN A 81 -19.88 14.24 -2.58
N GLN A 82 -20.28 13.63 -3.70
CA GLN A 82 -19.87 12.31 -4.14
C GLN A 82 -19.33 12.43 -5.56
N ILE A 83 -18.11 11.95 -5.76
CA ILE A 83 -17.51 11.87 -7.08
C ILE A 83 -17.68 10.44 -7.59
N SER A 84 -18.22 10.30 -8.79
CA SER A 84 -18.29 9.03 -9.51
C SER A 84 -17.52 9.13 -10.82
N LEU A 85 -16.91 8.01 -11.21
CA LEU A 85 -16.16 7.88 -12.44
C LEU A 85 -16.83 6.84 -13.32
N ASN A 86 -17.14 7.24 -14.54
CA ASN A 86 -17.73 6.41 -15.56
C ASN A 86 -16.80 6.38 -16.77
N ILE A 87 -16.56 5.18 -17.32
CA ILE A 87 -15.84 4.99 -18.56
C ILE A 87 -16.79 4.38 -19.56
N ILE A 88 -17.02 5.09 -20.66
CA ILE A 88 -18.08 4.84 -21.61
C ILE A 88 -17.45 4.60 -22.99
N ASP A 89 -17.89 3.58 -23.71
CA ASP A 89 -17.44 3.32 -25.09
C ASP A 89 -18.17 4.21 -26.12
N LYS A 90 -17.79 4.09 -27.40
CA LYS A 90 -18.44 4.83 -28.50
C LYS A 90 -19.94 4.57 -28.63
N HIS A 91 -20.43 3.44 -28.12
CA HIS A 91 -21.82 3.01 -28.17
C HIS A 91 -22.62 3.41 -26.92
N GLY A 92 -22.00 4.12 -25.98
CA GLY A 92 -22.64 4.54 -24.74
C GLY A 92 -22.68 3.43 -23.67
N ASN A 93 -22.04 2.29 -23.88
CA ASN A 93 -21.95 1.24 -22.88
C ASN A 93 -20.97 1.65 -21.79
N ILE A 94 -21.36 1.43 -20.54
CA ILE A 94 -20.46 1.64 -19.40
C ILE A 94 -19.51 0.45 -19.31
N MET A 95 -18.26 0.65 -19.69
CA MET A 95 -17.22 -0.37 -19.58
C MET A 95 -16.79 -0.59 -18.14
N ARG A 96 -16.63 0.52 -17.39
CA ARG A 96 -16.28 0.51 -15.97
C ARG A 96 -16.95 1.68 -15.27
N ARG A 97 -17.35 1.46 -14.02
CA ARG A 97 -17.91 2.49 -13.14
C ARG A 97 -17.35 2.31 -11.74
N LYS A 98 -16.90 3.42 -11.14
CA LYS A 98 -16.53 3.48 -9.73
C LYS A 98 -17.28 4.63 -9.07
N ASN A 99 -18.21 4.26 -8.19
CA ASN A 99 -18.99 5.22 -7.41
C ASN A 99 -18.23 5.62 -6.17
N ASN A 100 -18.51 6.82 -5.67
CA ASN A 100 -18.09 7.26 -4.34
C ASN A 100 -16.58 7.17 -4.15
N LEU A 101 -15.83 7.92 -4.96
CA LEU A 101 -14.37 7.94 -4.90
C LEU A 101 -13.89 8.60 -3.62
N PHE A 102 -13.40 7.80 -2.67
CA PHE A 102 -12.78 8.26 -1.42
C PHE A 102 -11.31 7.88 -1.30
N GLU A 103 -10.79 7.15 -2.28
CA GLU A 103 -9.38 6.75 -2.33
C GLU A 103 -8.56 7.86 -2.95
N SER A 104 -7.37 8.13 -2.40
CA SER A 104 -6.43 9.10 -2.97
C SER A 104 -5.88 8.64 -4.31
N LYS A 105 -5.82 7.32 -4.54
CA LYS A 105 -5.30 6.72 -5.76
C LYS A 105 -6.18 5.58 -6.22
N ILE A 106 -6.49 5.58 -7.51
CA ILE A 106 -7.33 4.58 -8.16
C ILE A 106 -6.55 3.95 -9.29
N HIS A 107 -6.56 2.62 -9.34
CA HIS A 107 -6.05 1.84 -10.46
C HIS A 107 -7.20 1.07 -11.09
N MET A 108 -7.33 1.17 -12.41
CA MET A 108 -8.35 0.44 -13.17
C MET A 108 -7.77 -0.11 -14.46
N ILE A 109 -8.30 -1.26 -14.88
CA ILE A 109 -8.00 -1.86 -16.17
C ILE A 109 -9.33 -1.99 -16.92
N ILE A 110 -9.33 -1.48 -18.14
CA ILE A 110 -10.45 -1.51 -19.06
C ILE A 110 -10.03 -2.35 -20.25
N ASP A 111 -10.94 -3.20 -20.70
CA ASP A 111 -10.80 -3.95 -21.92
C ASP A 111 -11.75 -3.34 -22.94
N LEU A 112 -11.20 -2.65 -23.94
CA LEU A 112 -11.97 -1.94 -24.96
C LEU A 112 -12.03 -2.80 -26.22
N PRO A 113 -13.15 -3.49 -26.49
CA PRO A 113 -13.30 -4.27 -27.71
C PRO A 113 -13.37 -3.33 -28.91
N TYR A 114 -12.74 -3.72 -30.01
CA TYR A 114 -12.84 -3.03 -31.28
C TYR A 114 -12.91 -4.00 -32.45
N GLN A 115 -13.56 -3.55 -33.52
CA GLN A 115 -13.48 -4.19 -34.82
C GLN A 115 -12.38 -3.51 -35.62
N LYS A 116 -11.56 -4.28 -36.34
CA LYS A 116 -10.45 -3.73 -37.16
C LYS A 116 -10.88 -2.59 -38.08
N GLN A 117 -12.06 -2.72 -38.67
CA GLN A 117 -12.64 -1.74 -39.60
C GLN A 117 -12.93 -0.39 -38.92
N ASP A 118 -13.22 -0.43 -37.62
CA ASP A 118 -13.62 0.71 -36.81
C ASP A 118 -12.48 1.29 -35.97
N PHE A 119 -11.28 0.70 -35.98
CA PHE A 119 -10.17 1.11 -35.11
C PHE A 119 -9.85 2.61 -35.19
N LEU A 120 -9.98 3.21 -36.37
CA LEU A 120 -9.72 4.64 -36.59
C LEU A 120 -10.81 5.57 -36.05
N THR A 121 -11.98 5.04 -35.71
CA THR A 121 -13.12 5.78 -35.18
C THR A 121 -13.43 5.39 -33.73
N GLU A 122 -12.81 4.34 -33.20
CA GLU A 122 -12.95 3.93 -31.82
C GLU A 122 -12.47 4.98 -30.83
N TYR A 123 -13.29 5.19 -29.80
CA TYR A 123 -12.98 6.06 -28.68
C TYR A 123 -13.69 5.58 -27.41
N PHE A 124 -13.20 6.09 -26.29
CA PHE A 124 -13.89 5.98 -25.02
C PHE A 124 -13.86 7.34 -24.31
N ASP A 125 -14.91 7.58 -23.53
CA ASP A 125 -15.10 8.79 -22.75
C ASP A 125 -14.89 8.47 -21.27
N ILE A 126 -14.02 9.24 -20.62
CA ILE A 126 -13.83 9.21 -19.16
C ILE A 126 -14.60 10.38 -18.57
N CYS A 127 -15.62 10.09 -17.78
CA CYS A 127 -16.52 11.07 -17.20
C CYS A 127 -16.45 11.08 -15.68
N PHE A 128 -16.20 12.25 -15.11
CA PHE A 128 -16.33 12.50 -13.68
C PHE A 128 -17.66 13.20 -13.38
N GLU A 129 -18.50 12.54 -12.58
CA GLU A 129 -19.74 13.11 -12.04
C GLU A 129 -19.45 13.64 -10.63
N ASN A 130 -19.62 14.95 -10.41
CA ASN A 130 -19.54 15.54 -9.07
C ASN A 130 -20.95 15.85 -8.55
N ILE A 131 -21.49 14.95 -7.75
CA ILE A 131 -22.87 15.00 -7.26
C ILE A 131 -22.89 15.64 -5.88
N LYS A 132 -23.59 16.76 -5.72
CA LYS A 132 -23.87 17.33 -4.40
C LYS A 132 -24.89 16.46 -3.68
N ILE A 133 -24.52 15.94 -2.50
CA ILE A 133 -25.39 15.09 -1.67
C ILE A 133 -26.12 15.94 -0.63
N ASP A 134 -25.43 16.93 -0.06
CA ASP A 134 -26.04 17.80 0.93
C ASP A 134 -27.06 18.72 0.26
N GLN A 135 -28.32 18.61 0.68
CA GLN A 135 -29.42 19.43 0.17
C GLN A 135 -29.47 20.81 0.83
N SER A 136 -28.61 21.08 1.81
CA SER A 136 -28.54 22.39 2.44
C SER A 136 -28.03 23.45 1.45
N TRP A 137 -28.69 24.62 1.45
CA TRP A 137 -28.40 25.71 0.52
C TRP A 137 -27.05 26.39 0.78
N LYS A 138 -26.46 26.18 1.95
CA LYS A 138 -25.23 26.85 2.40
C LYS A 138 -23.96 26.07 2.07
N THR A 139 -24.05 24.79 1.71
CA THR A 139 -22.86 23.99 1.38
C THR A 139 -22.49 24.10 -0.08
N ILE A 140 -21.21 24.35 -0.33
CA ILE A 140 -20.64 24.47 -1.67
C ILE A 140 -19.74 23.25 -1.88
N PRO A 141 -19.93 22.48 -2.97
CA PRO A 141 -19.02 21.41 -3.36
C PRO A 141 -17.57 21.92 -3.41
N LEU A 142 -16.65 21.16 -2.82
CA LEU A 142 -15.23 21.44 -2.92
C LEU A 142 -14.74 21.09 -4.32
N ARG A 143 -13.90 21.96 -4.89
CA ARG A 143 -13.14 21.61 -6.08
C ARG A 143 -12.20 20.44 -5.76
N VAL A 144 -12.19 19.45 -6.64
CA VAL A 144 -11.31 18.29 -6.55
C VAL A 144 -10.46 18.24 -7.79
N ASP A 145 -9.15 18.36 -7.59
CA ASP A 145 -8.16 18.26 -8.64
C ASP A 145 -7.57 16.84 -8.65
N ALA A 146 -7.37 16.30 -9.85
CA ALA A 146 -6.91 14.93 -10.05
C ALA A 146 -5.94 14.85 -11.23
N TYR A 147 -4.90 14.04 -11.07
CA TYR A 147 -3.99 13.67 -12.14
C TYR A 147 -4.35 12.30 -12.66
N MET A 148 -4.36 12.15 -13.98
CA MET A 148 -4.68 10.90 -14.62
C MET A 148 -3.55 10.48 -15.55
N ASN A 149 -3.09 9.25 -15.38
CA ASN A 149 -2.14 8.58 -16.26
C ASN A 149 -2.88 7.43 -16.97
N ILE A 150 -2.78 7.41 -18.30
CA ILE A 150 -3.41 6.41 -19.16
C ILE A 150 -2.32 5.68 -19.93
N GLN A 151 -2.35 4.36 -19.87
CA GLN A 151 -1.42 3.47 -20.56
C GLN A 151 -2.19 2.53 -21.48
N PHE A 152 -1.66 2.33 -22.67
CA PHE A 152 -2.31 1.58 -23.75
C PHE A 152 -1.49 0.32 -24.10
N GLY A 153 -2.17 -0.82 -24.18
CA GLY A 153 -1.62 -2.09 -24.65
C GLY A 153 -0.88 -2.93 -23.61
N ILE A 154 -0.82 -4.25 -23.86
CA ILE A 154 -0.12 -5.23 -23.01
C ILE A 154 1.38 -4.92 -22.86
N PRO A 155 2.14 -4.55 -23.91
CA PRO A 155 3.59 -4.34 -23.76
C PRO A 155 3.93 -3.19 -22.80
N GLU A 156 3.19 -2.08 -22.84
CA GLU A 156 3.46 -0.94 -21.97
C GLU A 156 3.02 -1.22 -20.53
N ILE A 157 1.89 -1.93 -20.35
CA ILE A 157 1.45 -2.43 -19.04
C ILE A 157 2.47 -3.40 -18.45
N VAL A 158 2.98 -4.35 -19.23
CA VAL A 158 4.01 -5.31 -18.80
C VAL A 158 5.34 -4.62 -18.50
N LYS A 159 5.73 -3.60 -19.27
CA LYS A 159 6.94 -2.81 -19.02
C LYS A 159 6.83 -2.01 -17.72
N GLN A 160 5.70 -1.37 -17.47
CA GLN A 160 5.41 -0.71 -16.20
C GLN A 160 5.36 -1.71 -15.04
N TYR A 161 4.72 -2.86 -15.23
CA TYR A 161 4.71 -3.91 -14.23
C TYR A 161 6.14 -4.41 -13.94
N LYS A 162 6.98 -4.62 -14.95
CA LYS A 162 8.40 -4.96 -14.78
C LYS A 162 9.17 -3.89 -14.01
N LEU A 163 8.98 -2.61 -14.33
CA LEU A 163 9.60 -1.49 -13.60
C LEU A 163 9.16 -1.46 -12.13
N GLN A 164 7.87 -1.64 -11.86
CA GLN A 164 7.35 -1.70 -10.49
C GLN A 164 7.84 -2.94 -9.73
N THR A 165 7.94 -4.08 -10.42
CA THR A 165 8.47 -5.32 -9.84
C THR A 165 9.97 -5.20 -9.53
N GLN A 166 10.75 -4.48 -10.35
CA GLN A 166 12.14 -4.15 -10.04
C GLN A 166 12.26 -3.31 -8.76
N GLY A 167 11.36 -2.35 -8.55
CA GLY A 167 11.26 -1.61 -7.28
C GLY A 167 11.02 -2.53 -6.08
N LEU A 168 10.11 -3.51 -6.22
CA LEU A 168 9.83 -4.50 -5.18
C LEU A 168 11.03 -5.43 -4.88
N TYR A 169 11.78 -5.84 -5.90
CA TYR A 169 13.01 -6.63 -5.69
C TYR A 169 14.08 -5.84 -4.93
N ASN A 170 14.20 -4.55 -5.17
CA ASN A 170 15.12 -3.68 -4.42
C ASN A 170 14.71 -3.59 -2.95
N SER A 171 13.43 -3.35 -2.65
CA SER A 171 12.92 -3.33 -1.28
C SER A 171 13.06 -4.69 -0.57
N LYS A 172 12.88 -5.80 -1.30
CA LYS A 172 13.15 -7.15 -0.76
C LYS A 172 14.63 -7.31 -0.39
N SER A 173 15.55 -6.82 -1.21
CA SER A 173 16.99 -6.89 -0.92
C SER A 173 17.39 -6.07 0.30
N GLU A 174 16.74 -4.93 0.52
CA GLU A 174 16.93 -4.10 1.73
C GLU A 174 16.36 -4.79 2.97
N LEU A 175 15.21 -5.45 2.87
CA LEU A 175 14.65 -6.25 3.96
C LEU A 175 15.56 -7.42 4.36
N ILE A 176 16.13 -8.14 3.39
CA ILE A 176 17.09 -9.23 3.67
C ILE A 176 18.34 -8.68 4.38
N LYS A 177 18.82 -7.49 3.98
CA LYS A 177 19.94 -6.83 4.69
C LYS A 177 19.55 -6.44 6.11
N LEU A 178 18.36 -5.88 6.31
CA LEU A 178 17.86 -5.53 7.65
C LEU A 178 17.72 -6.77 8.55
N GLU A 179 17.22 -7.88 8.02
CA GLU A 179 17.14 -9.16 8.72
C GLU A 179 18.54 -9.63 9.15
N SER A 180 19.54 -9.58 8.27
CA SER A 180 20.92 -9.93 8.61
C SER A 180 21.55 -9.03 9.69
N VAL A 181 21.17 -7.74 9.72
CA VAL A 181 21.62 -6.80 10.75
C VAL A 181 20.97 -7.14 12.09
N ILE A 182 19.66 -7.45 12.11
CA ILE A 182 18.94 -7.86 13.31
C ILE A 182 19.53 -9.14 13.90
N ASP A 183 19.83 -10.13 13.06
CA ASP A 183 20.48 -11.37 13.49
C ASP A 183 21.85 -11.11 14.10
N SER A 184 22.66 -10.23 13.48
CA SER A 184 23.97 -9.86 14.00
C SER A 184 23.89 -9.15 15.37
N ILE A 185 22.89 -8.29 15.56
CA ILE A 185 22.64 -7.61 16.84
C ILE A 185 22.21 -8.63 17.89
N SER A 186 21.33 -9.57 17.54
CA SER A 186 20.84 -10.60 18.45
C SER A 186 21.98 -11.52 18.90
N ILE A 187 22.83 -11.98 17.97
CA ILE A 187 24.03 -12.76 18.28
C ILE A 187 24.99 -11.95 19.17
N GLY A 188 25.21 -10.67 18.85
CA GLY A 188 26.00 -9.77 19.69
C GLY A 188 25.46 -9.65 21.11
N TYR A 189 24.13 -9.57 21.27
CA TYR A 189 23.47 -9.47 22.56
C TYR A 189 23.59 -10.77 23.37
N ILE A 190 23.37 -11.93 22.74
CA ILE A 190 23.55 -13.25 23.38
C ILE A 190 24.99 -13.42 23.86
N ASN A 191 25.97 -13.10 23.01
CA ASN A 191 27.38 -13.16 23.37
C ASN A 191 27.72 -12.21 24.52
N SER A 192 27.13 -11.00 24.54
CA SER A 192 27.35 -10.05 25.63
C SER A 192 26.79 -10.55 26.97
N ILE A 193 25.64 -11.21 26.97
CA ILE A 193 25.04 -11.83 28.16
C ILE A 193 25.92 -12.99 28.66
N GLU A 194 26.45 -13.80 27.76
CA GLU A 194 27.33 -14.91 28.12
C GLU A 194 28.65 -14.41 28.73
N VAL A 195 29.23 -13.37 28.14
CA VAL A 195 30.42 -12.70 28.66
C VAL A 195 30.15 -12.05 30.03
N GLU A 196 29.01 -11.35 30.21
CA GLU A 196 28.61 -10.78 31.50
C GLU A 196 28.45 -11.86 32.56
N LYS A 197 27.81 -12.99 32.23
CA LYS A 197 27.66 -14.13 33.15
C LYS A 197 29.01 -14.67 33.61
N ASN A 198 29.99 -14.77 32.71
CA ASN A 198 31.34 -15.22 33.04
C ASN A 198 32.06 -14.21 33.97
N PHE A 199 31.95 -12.91 33.69
CA PHE A 199 32.52 -11.88 34.57
C PHE A 199 31.83 -11.81 35.93
N ARG A 200 30.50 -12.01 35.99
CA ARG A 200 29.76 -12.06 37.24
C ARG A 200 30.21 -13.24 38.10
N ASN A 201 30.32 -14.43 37.52
CA ASN A 201 30.79 -15.62 38.24
C ASN A 201 32.21 -15.42 38.78
N LEU A 202 33.12 -14.85 37.98
CA LEU A 202 34.48 -14.54 38.43
C LEU A 202 34.51 -13.53 39.59
N ASN A 203 33.66 -12.49 39.52
CA ASN A 203 33.56 -11.51 40.59
C ASN A 203 32.96 -12.11 41.88
N GLU A 204 31.93 -12.93 41.76
CA GLU A 204 31.31 -13.63 42.90
C GLU A 204 32.31 -14.60 43.55
N ASP A 205 33.07 -15.37 42.77
CA ASP A 205 34.11 -16.28 43.28
C ASP A 205 35.25 -15.53 43.97
N THR A 206 35.67 -14.39 43.41
CA THR A 206 36.73 -13.56 44.00
C THR A 206 36.26 -12.96 45.34
N LEU A 207 35.01 -12.51 45.41
CA LEU A 207 34.42 -11.95 46.63
C LEU A 207 34.20 -13.02 47.70
N PHE A 208 33.76 -14.22 47.31
CA PHE A 208 33.60 -15.37 48.21
C PHE A 208 34.95 -15.86 48.77
N THR A 209 35.97 -15.98 47.90
CA THR A 209 37.31 -16.39 48.33
C THR A 209 37.95 -15.33 49.25
N GLY A 210 37.81 -14.05 48.91
CA GLY A 210 38.29 -12.94 49.73
C GLY A 210 37.62 -12.87 51.10
N THR A 211 36.30 -13.10 51.16
CA THR A 211 35.57 -13.13 52.45
C THR A 211 35.97 -14.31 53.32
N ILE A 212 36.17 -15.51 52.76
CA ILE A 212 36.68 -16.66 53.52
C ILE A 212 38.06 -16.37 54.11
N LEU A 213 38.97 -15.80 53.32
CA LEU A 213 40.31 -15.43 53.81
C LEU A 213 40.23 -14.39 54.93
N TYR A 214 39.36 -13.39 54.79
CA TYR A 214 39.15 -12.38 55.82
C TYR A 214 38.64 -12.97 57.14
N PHE A 215 37.63 -13.85 57.09
CA PHE A 215 37.14 -14.57 58.27
C PHE A 215 38.22 -15.46 58.90
N SER A 216 39.04 -16.12 58.08
CA SER A 216 40.16 -16.95 58.54
C SER A 216 41.19 -16.13 59.30
N CYS A 217 41.57 -14.95 58.79
CA CYS A 217 42.49 -14.04 59.46
C CYS A 217 41.94 -13.55 60.81
N ILE A 218 40.66 -13.16 60.87
CA ILE A 218 40.02 -12.76 62.13
C ILE A 218 40.09 -13.88 63.17
N LEU A 219 39.81 -15.11 62.75
CA LEU A 219 39.79 -16.27 63.62
C LEU A 219 41.19 -16.58 64.18
N VAL A 220 42.24 -16.46 63.36
CA VAL A 220 43.63 -16.59 63.82
C VAL A 220 44.00 -15.49 64.82
N ILE A 221 43.61 -14.23 64.57
CA ILE A 221 43.86 -13.12 65.51
C ILE A 221 43.16 -13.37 66.85
N LEU A 222 41.93 -13.87 66.84
CA LEU A 222 41.21 -14.22 68.07
C LEU A 222 41.89 -15.34 68.84
N ILE A 223 42.26 -16.43 68.17
CA ILE A 223 42.95 -17.57 68.82
C ILE A 223 44.27 -17.11 69.43
N THR A 224 45.09 -16.38 68.67
CA THR A 224 46.38 -15.88 69.15
C THR A 224 46.23 -14.94 70.34
N SER A 225 45.24 -14.04 70.29
CA SER A 225 44.94 -13.12 71.40
C SER A 225 44.50 -13.87 72.67
N VAL A 226 43.64 -14.89 72.52
CA VAL A 226 43.22 -15.75 73.65
C VAL A 226 44.41 -16.53 74.21
N SER A 227 45.24 -17.11 73.35
CA SER A 227 46.47 -17.81 73.79
C SER A 227 47.44 -16.87 74.52
N GLN A 228 47.61 -15.64 74.04
CA GLN A 228 48.42 -14.62 74.71
C GLN A 228 47.85 -14.23 76.08
N LEU A 229 46.53 -14.06 76.19
CA LEU A 229 45.87 -13.77 77.47
C LEU A 229 46.01 -14.93 78.45
N ILE A 230 45.84 -16.17 78.00
CA ILE A 230 46.04 -17.38 78.82
C ILE A 230 47.49 -17.47 79.29
N TRP A 231 48.45 -17.26 78.38
CA TRP A 231 49.87 -17.26 78.71
C TRP A 231 50.22 -16.17 79.72
N LEU A 232 49.73 -14.94 79.51
CA LEU A 232 49.95 -13.81 80.40
C LEU A 232 49.34 -14.06 81.79
N HIS A 233 48.12 -14.61 81.85
CA HIS A 233 47.48 -14.98 83.12
C HIS A 233 48.30 -16.01 83.89
N ASN A 234 48.74 -17.08 83.21
CA ASN A 234 49.57 -18.12 83.83
C ASN A 234 50.94 -17.57 84.28
N TYR A 235 51.54 -16.69 83.49
CA TYR A 235 52.81 -16.05 83.82
C TYR A 235 52.71 -15.14 85.04
N LEU A 236 51.68 -14.29 85.12
CA LEU A 236 51.44 -13.41 86.26
C LEU A 236 51.16 -14.21 87.54
N LYS A 237 50.35 -15.28 87.44
CA LYS A 237 50.08 -16.19 88.55
C LYS A 237 51.32 -16.93 89.04
N SER A 238 52.18 -17.39 88.12
CA SER A 238 53.44 -18.08 88.47
C SER A 238 54.45 -17.17 89.18
N ASN A 239 54.41 -15.87 88.92
CA ASN A 239 55.32 -14.89 89.49
C ASN A 239 54.75 -14.12 90.68
N GLY A 240 53.57 -14.50 91.19
CA GLY A 240 52.95 -13.92 92.39
C GLY A 240 52.49 -12.46 92.23
N LEU A 241 52.29 -12.01 91.00
CA LEU A 241 51.85 -10.63 90.67
C LEU A 241 50.33 -10.51 90.54
N LEU A 242 49.60 -11.62 90.73
CA LEU A 242 48.16 -11.81 90.54
C LEU A 242 47.65 -12.81 91.57
#